data_AF-A0A970LD43-F1
#
_entry.id   AF-A0A970LD43-F1
#
_cell.length_a   1.000
_cell.length_b   1.000
_cell.length_c   1.000
_cell.angle_alpha   90.00
_cell.angle_beta   90.00
_cell.angle_gamma   90.00
#
_symmetry.space_group_name_H-M   'P 1'
#
loop_
_entity.id
_entity.type
_entity.pdbx_description
1 polymer ?
#
loop_
_entity_poly.entity_id
_entity_poly.type
_entity_poly.pdbx_seq_one_letter_code
_entity_poly.pdbx_strand_id
1 'polypeptide(L)' 'MTKTRKLTLLAIIISQALVLHYIEGFIPVLAPGAKLGLANIMTMVTLALFGFKEAM' A
#
# COMPACT_ATOMS: atom_id res chain seq x y z
N MET A 1 -0.06 8.11 20.42
CA MET A 1 0.72 6.94 19.93
C MET A 1 2.16 7.09 20.39
N THR A 2 2.75 6.10 21.04
CA THR A 2 4.22 6.06 21.20
C THR A 2 4.89 5.98 19.84
N LYS A 3 6.05 6.63 19.68
CA LYS A 3 6.77 6.71 18.39
C LYS A 3 6.99 5.32 17.78
N THR A 4 7.29 4.33 18.60
CA THR A 4 7.46 2.92 18.24
C THR A 4 6.18 2.29 17.69
N ARG A 5 5.02 2.55 18.31
CA ARG A 5 3.72 1.98 17.93
C ARG A 5 3.23 2.51 16.58
N LYS A 6 3.51 3.78 16.30
CA LYS A 6 3.26 4.38 14.97
C LYS A 6 4.10 3.72 13.88
N LEU A 7 5.38 3.48 14.18
CA LEU A 7 6.33 2.85 13.27
C LEU A 7 5.93 1.39 12.96
N THR A 8 5.49 0.63 13.97
CA THR A 8 5.02 -0.76 13.77
C THR A 8 3.76 -0.82 12.92
N LEU A 9 2.79 0.07 13.14
CA LEU A 9 1.58 0.13 12.32
C LEU A 9 1.90 0.47 10.86
N LEU A 10 2.79 1.43 10.62
CA LEU A 10 3.21 1.79 9.27
C LEU A 10 3.92 0.62 8.58
N ALA A 11 4.81 -0.08 9.29
CA ALA A 11 5.48 -1.28 8.76
C ALA A 11 4.49 -2.39 8.37
N ILE A 12 3.43 -2.61 9.16
CA ILE A 12 2.39 -3.60 8.87
C ILE A 12 1.59 -3.21 7.61
N ILE A 13 1.30 -1.92 7.42
CA ILE A 13 0.59 -1.43 6.23
C ILE A 13 1.46 -1.57 4.98
N ILE A 14 2.74 -1.21 5.08
CA ILE A 14 3.71 -1.36 3.98
C ILE A 14 3.88 -2.85 3.62
N SER A 15 3.96 -3.74 4.61
CA SER A 15 4.05 -5.18 4.37
C SER A 15 2.84 -5.71 3.59
N GLN A 16 1.62 -5.28 3.94
CA GLN A 16 0.41 -5.63 3.20
C GLN A 16 0.41 -5.04 1.78
N ALA A 17 0.89 -3.81 1.60
CA ALA A 17 1.03 -3.19 0.28
C ALA A 17 1.96 -3.98 -0.64
N LEU A 18 3.09 -4.48 -0.12
CA LEU A 18 4.02 -5.33 -0.85
C LEU A 18 3.39 -6.66 -1.27
N VAL A 19 2.63 -7.31 -0.38
CA VAL A 19 1.95 -8.57 -0.70
C VAL A 19 0.90 -8.35 -1.79
N LEU A 20 0.10 -7.28 -1.69
CA LEU A 20 -0.89 -6.94 -2.71
C LEU A 20 -0.24 -6.60 -4.05
N HIS A 21 0.90 -5.89 -4.05
CA HIS A 21 1.67 -5.61 -5.25
C HIS A 21 2.20 -6.89 -5.91
N TYR A 22 2.69 -7.84 -5.10
CA TYR A 22 3.15 -9.12 -5.58
C TYR A 22 2.00 -9.91 -6.23
N ILE A 23 0.84 -9.96 -5.56
CA ILE A 23 -0.37 -10.63 -6.08
C ILE A 23 -0.87 -9.96 -7.36
N GLU A 24 -0.81 -8.63 -7.46
CA GLU A 24 -1.18 -7.89 -8.67
C GLU A 24 -0.37 -8.34 -9.90
N GLY A 25 0.89 -8.75 -9.70
CA GLY A 25 1.74 -9.29 -10.77
C GLY A 25 1.30 -10.65 -11.31
N PHE A 26 0.49 -11.41 -10.56
CA PHE A 26 -0.10 -12.67 -11.03
C PHE A 26 -1.39 -12.46 -11.82
N ILE A 27 -2.00 -11.28 -11.72
CA ILE A 27 -3.23 -10.98 -12.45
C ILE A 27 -2.83 -10.57 -13.87
N PRO A 28 -3.34 -11.26 -14.91
CA PRO A 28 -3.05 -10.89 -16.29
C PRO A 28 -3.53 -9.47 -16.57
N VAL A 29 -2.69 -8.71 -17.27
CA VAL A 29 -2.94 -7.31 -17.62
C VAL A 29 -4.23 -7.22 -18.46
N LEU A 30 -5.25 -6.53 -17.96
CA LEU A 30 -6.57 -6.49 -18.60
C LEU A 30 -6.55 -5.72 -19.94
N ALA A 31 -5.63 -4.77 -20.08
CA ALA A 31 -5.34 -4.05 -21.32
C ALA A 31 -3.85 -3.62 -21.36
N PRO A 32 -3.25 -3.42 -22.54
CA PRO A 32 -1.90 -2.86 -22.65
C PRO A 32 -1.83 -1.50 -21.93
N GLY A 33 -1.07 -1.43 -20.85
CA GLY A 33 -0.94 -0.23 -20.02
C GLY A 33 -1.90 -0.10 -18.82
N ALA A 34 -2.89 -1.00 -18.67
CA ALA A 34 -3.81 -0.99 -17.52
C ALA A 34 -3.31 -1.92 -16.41
N LYS A 35 -2.56 -1.38 -15.45
CA LYS A 35 -2.28 -2.06 -14.17
C LYS A 35 -3.49 -1.93 -13.25
N LEU A 36 -3.74 -2.95 -12.42
CA LEU A 36 -4.88 -2.98 -11.51
C LEU A 36 -4.78 -1.91 -10.41
N GLY A 37 -3.56 -1.52 -10.03
CA GLY A 37 -3.30 -0.52 -9.01
C GLY A 37 -3.64 -0.99 -7.60
N LEU A 38 -3.64 -2.30 -7.32
CA LEU A 38 -3.94 -2.84 -5.98
C LEU A 38 -2.98 -2.30 -4.92
N ALA A 39 -1.70 -2.17 -5.28
CA ALA A 39 -0.71 -1.55 -4.40
C ALA A 39 -1.08 -0.09 -4.05
N ASN A 40 -1.70 0.64 -4.99
CA ASN A 40 -2.03 2.06 -4.83
C ASN A 40 -3.21 2.28 -3.87
N ILE A 41 -4.07 1.26 -3.70
CA ILE A 41 -5.14 1.27 -2.69
C ILE A 41 -4.51 1.37 -1.29
N MET A 42 -3.41 0.66 -1.03
CA MET A 42 -2.73 0.73 0.26
C MET A 42 -2.06 2.08 0.50
N THR A 43 -1.58 2.76 -0.55
CA THR A 43 -1.12 4.15 -0.47
C THR A 43 -2.26 5.07 -0.05
N MET A 44 -3.44 4.94 -0.65
CA MET A 44 -4.65 5.68 -0.26
C MET A 44 -5.09 5.39 1.18
N VAL A 45 -5.03 4.13 1.62
CA VAL A 45 -5.31 3.74 3.02
C VAL A 45 -4.31 4.38 3.98
N THR A 46 -3.02 4.39 3.62
CA THR A 46 -1.97 5.06 4.41
C THR A 46 -2.23 6.55 4.51
N LEU A 47 -2.64 7.17 3.40
CA LEU A 47 -2.96 8.59 3.31
C LEU A 47 -4.19 8.94 4.15
N ALA A 48 -5.22 8.09 4.16
CA ALA A 48 -6.42 8.25 4.97
C ALA A 48 -6.15 8.07 6.48
N LEU A 49 -5.26 7.16 6.86
CA LEU A 49 -5.01 6.80 8.27
C LEU A 49 -3.91 7.64 8.94
N PHE A 50 -2.85 8.00 8.21
CA PHE A 50 -1.67 8.67 8.76
C PHE A 50 -1.45 10.08 8.20
N GLY A 51 -1.98 10.38 7.01
CA GLY A 51 -1.83 11.66 6.34
C GLY A 51 -0.75 11.64 5.25
N PHE A 52 -0.56 12.79 4.59
CA PHE A 52 0.29 12.93 3.39
C PHE A 52 1.78 12.64 3.63
N LYS A 53 2.26 12.81 4.88
CA LYS A 53 3.67 12.67 5.24
C LYS A 53 4.14 11.22 5.35
N GLU A 54 3.22 10.30 5.65
CA GLU A 54 3.51 8.88 5.83
C GLU A 54 3.12 8.05 4.61
N ALA A 55 2.33 8.62 3.70
CA ALA A 55 1.82 7.93 2.52
C ALA A 55 2.66 8.12 1.25
N MET A 56 3.51 9.15 1.21
CA MET A 56 4.51 9.38 0.15
C MET A 56 5.90 9.02 0.65
#